data_AF-A0ABD1TJZ3-F1
#
_entry.id   AF-A0ABD1TJZ3-F1
#
_cell.length_a   1.000
_cell.length_b   1.000
_cell.length_c   1.000
_cell.angle_alpha   90.00
_cell.angle_beta   90.00
_cell.angle_gamma   90.00
#
_symmetry.space_group_name_H-M   'P 1'
#
loop_
_entity.id
_entity.type
_entity.pdbx_description
1 polymer ?
#
loop_
_entity_poly.entity_id
_entity_poly.type
_entity_poly.pdbx_seq_one_letter_code
_entity_poly.pdbx_strand_id
1 'polypeptide(L)'
;MDPPKKKRCPAVLKMVPENNVQRMELEFNELGQVVGKNSDKFASIVGAMKNIEYCAQSISDTPGEDSIRDDAIARILGPKNRGRVRGLRFGTTPSKVDAQIQSTGRVRALESQLQTQSEKMETLEEKVEVLLKLSQQNQNKNAEDINSHAFTPQSQQGSGFHGGNEQENRSCQLLYWYKFEGDEVVAEGKIASTDPSAKMHHMPLG
;
A
#
# COMPACT_ATOMS: atom_id res chain seq x y z
N MET A 1 14.42 -21.70 -23.38
CA MET A 1 15.61 -21.07 -23.97
C MET A 1 15.74 -19.70 -23.33
N ASP A 2 16.63 -19.55 -22.35
CA ASP A 2 16.79 -18.28 -21.65
C ASP A 2 17.60 -17.28 -22.50
N PRO A 3 17.26 -15.98 -22.49
CA PRO A 3 17.96 -15.00 -23.31
C PRO A 3 19.42 -14.82 -22.84
N PRO A 4 20.36 -14.64 -23.77
CA PRO A 4 21.77 -14.49 -23.44
C PRO A 4 22.02 -13.21 -22.64
N LYS A 5 22.74 -13.35 -21.52
CA LYS A 5 23.09 -12.25 -20.63
C LYS A 5 24.03 -11.28 -21.35
N LYS A 6 23.64 -10.00 -21.45
CA LYS A 6 24.45 -8.94 -22.06
C LYS A 6 25.75 -8.75 -21.27
N LYS A 7 26.90 -8.89 -21.95
CA LYS A 7 28.21 -8.55 -21.38
C LYS A 7 28.30 -7.02 -21.23
N ARG A 8 28.65 -6.54 -20.04
CA ARG A 8 28.90 -5.11 -19.81
C ARG A 8 30.22 -4.73 -20.50
N CYS A 9 30.17 -3.73 -21.38
CA CYS A 9 31.36 -3.14 -21.98
C CYS A 9 32.13 -2.29 -20.96
N PRO A 10 33.42 -2.00 -21.20
CA PRO A 10 34.20 -1.09 -20.36
C PRO A 10 33.49 0.25 -20.19
N ALA A 11 33.36 0.70 -18.94
CA ALA A 11 32.83 2.03 -18.64
C ALA A 11 33.89 3.06 -19.04
N VAL A 12 33.63 3.78 -20.13
CA VAL A 12 34.47 4.92 -20.53
C VAL A 12 34.01 6.13 -19.74
N LEU A 13 34.82 6.61 -18.80
CA LEU A 13 34.64 7.94 -18.22
C LEU A 13 34.83 8.95 -19.35
N LYS A 14 33.77 9.72 -19.66
CA LYS A 14 33.93 10.88 -20.53
C LYS A 14 34.77 11.90 -19.77
N MET A 15 35.91 12.28 -20.35
CA MET A 15 36.71 13.41 -19.89
C MET A 15 35.80 14.63 -19.72
N VAL A 16 35.89 15.29 -18.56
CA VAL A 16 35.23 16.57 -18.35
C VAL A 16 35.84 17.53 -19.38
N PRO A 17 35.06 18.10 -20.30
CA PRO A 17 35.61 18.95 -21.34
C PRO A 17 36.21 20.21 -20.70
N GLU A 18 37.52 20.41 -20.90
CA GLU A 18 38.26 21.61 -20.48
C GLU A 18 37.88 22.86 -21.32
N ASN A 19 37.21 22.64 -22.45
CA ASN A 19 36.86 23.70 -23.40
C ASN A 19 35.46 24.28 -23.13
N ASN A 20 35.34 25.61 -23.26
CA ASN A 20 34.11 26.39 -23.06
C ASN A 20 32.91 25.99 -23.95
N VAL A 21 33.07 25.04 -24.86
CA VAL A 21 32.07 24.61 -25.86
C VAL A 21 30.87 23.87 -25.23
N GLN A 22 30.95 23.44 -23.97
CA GLN A 22 29.85 22.79 -23.24
C GLN A 22 29.35 23.59 -22.02
N ARG A 23 29.73 24.86 -21.88
CA ARG A 23 29.15 25.71 -20.82
C ARG A 23 27.72 26.08 -21.21
N MET A 24 26.80 25.83 -20.28
CA MET A 24 25.42 26.28 -20.42
C MET A 24 25.39 27.79 -20.18
N GLU A 25 25.06 28.57 -21.20
CA GLU A 25 24.80 30.00 -21.03
C GLU A 25 23.51 30.17 -20.23
N LEU A 26 23.59 31.02 -19.20
CA LEU A 26 22.49 31.32 -18.28
C LEU A 26 22.22 32.83 -18.35
N GLU A 27 20.95 33.18 -18.50
CA GLU A 27 20.49 34.56 -18.40
C GLU A 27 19.87 34.75 -17.02
N PHE A 28 20.10 35.91 -16.42
CA PHE A 28 19.56 36.26 -15.11
C PHE A 28 18.67 37.49 -15.23
N ASN A 29 17.52 37.48 -14.56
CA ASN A 29 16.72 38.68 -14.42
C ASN A 29 17.28 39.60 -13.31
N GLU A 30 16.69 40.79 -13.15
CA GLU A 30 17.08 41.77 -12.13
C GLU A 30 16.94 41.25 -10.69
N LEU A 31 16.17 40.17 -10.50
CA LEU A 31 15.96 39.48 -9.22
C LEU A 31 16.97 38.34 -8.99
N GLY A 32 17.91 38.12 -9.91
CA GLY A 32 18.93 37.07 -9.82
C GLY A 32 18.42 35.66 -10.13
N GLN A 33 17.23 35.52 -10.71
CA GLN A 33 16.68 34.22 -11.13
C GLN A 33 17.19 33.84 -12.51
N VAL A 34 17.52 32.56 -12.69
CA VAL A 34 17.89 32.01 -14.01
C VAL A 34 16.65 31.95 -14.89
N VAL A 35 16.68 32.68 -16.00
CA VAL A 35 15.62 32.75 -17.01
C VAL A 35 16.18 32.33 -18.38
N GLY A 36 15.29 32.18 -19.36
CA GLY A 36 15.66 31.83 -20.74
C GLY A 36 15.70 30.33 -21.03
N LYS A 37 16.19 29.96 -22.21
CA LYS A 37 16.04 28.60 -22.80
C LYS A 37 16.69 27.47 -22.00
N ASN A 38 17.57 27.80 -21.05
CA ASN A 38 18.33 26.84 -20.25
C ASN A 38 17.88 26.78 -18.78
N SER A 39 16.87 27.55 -18.37
CA SER A 39 16.41 27.61 -16.97
C SER A 39 15.99 26.25 -16.42
N ASP A 40 15.24 25.47 -17.20
CA ASP A 40 14.72 24.16 -16.76
C ASP A 40 15.84 23.13 -16.61
N LYS A 41 16.82 23.16 -17.51
CA LYS A 41 17.99 22.30 -17.46
C LYS A 41 18.86 22.63 -16.26
N PHE A 42 19.06 23.92 -15.98
CA PHE A 42 19.77 24.39 -14.80
C PHE A 42 19.07 23.96 -13.51
N ALA A 43 17.76 24.18 -13.41
CA ALA A 43 16.96 23.78 -12.25
C ALA A 43 17.02 22.27 -12.00
N SER A 44 16.97 21.46 -13.07
CA SER A 44 17.11 20.00 -12.99
C SER A 44 18.49 19.59 -12.46
N ILE A 45 19.57 20.21 -12.94
CA ILE A 45 20.95 19.92 -12.49
C ILE A 45 21.13 20.33 -11.02
N VAL A 46 20.69 21.52 -10.64
CA VAL A 46 20.79 22.01 -9.25
C VAL A 46 19.97 21.14 -8.30
N GLY A 47 18.76 20.73 -8.72
CA GLY A 47 17.93 19.80 -7.95
C GLY A 47 18.63 18.46 -7.73
N ALA A 48 19.27 17.90 -8.78
CA ALA A 48 20.05 16.68 -8.66
C ALA A 48 21.25 16.84 -7.73
N MET A 49 21.97 17.96 -7.80
CA MET A 49 23.09 18.27 -6.90
C MET A 49 22.65 18.34 -5.43
N LYS A 50 21.54 19.02 -5.15
CA LYS A 50 20.98 19.11 -3.79
C LYS A 50 20.57 17.75 -3.25
N ASN A 51 20.00 16.88 -4.09
CA ASN A 51 19.66 15.51 -3.71
C ASN A 51 20.90 14.67 -3.39
N ILE A 52 21.98 14.81 -4.17
CA ILE A 52 23.26 14.14 -3.90
C ILE A 52 23.86 14.62 -2.58
N GLU A 53 23.81 15.93 -2.31
CA GLU A 53 24.29 16.52 -1.06
C GLU A 53 23.48 16.02 0.15
N TYR A 54 22.15 15.97 0.03
CA TYR A 54 21.28 15.39 1.06
C TYR A 54 21.62 13.92 1.33
N CYS A 55 21.82 13.12 0.27
CA CYS A 55 22.25 11.73 0.42
C CYS A 55 23.63 11.63 1.10
N ALA A 56 24.58 12.53 0.78
CA ALA A 56 25.90 12.54 1.40
C ALA A 56 25.82 12.91 2.91
N GLN A 57 24.96 13.86 3.29
CA GLN A 57 24.74 14.26 4.68
C GLN A 57 24.01 13.18 5.50
N SER A 58 23.10 12.42 4.88
CA SER A 58 22.42 11.27 5.51
C SER A 58 23.35 10.09 5.80
N ILE A 59 24.54 10.07 5.18
CA ILE A 59 25.65 9.18 5.54
C ILE A 59 26.46 9.93 6.61
N SER A 60 25.92 10.08 7.82
CA SER A 60 26.67 10.69 8.91
C SER A 60 27.96 9.90 9.16
N ASP A 61 29.10 10.58 9.10
CA ASP A 61 30.45 10.01 9.32
C ASP A 61 30.85 9.93 10.80
N THR A 62 29.94 10.18 11.73
CA THR A 62 30.17 9.89 13.15
C THR A 62 29.79 8.44 13.42
N PRO A 63 30.75 7.56 13.80
CA PRO A 63 30.43 6.19 14.15
C PRO A 63 29.57 6.20 15.41
N GLY A 64 28.31 5.77 15.31
CA GLY A 64 27.58 5.31 16.48
C GLY A 64 28.30 4.10 17.08
N GLU A 65 28.12 3.83 18.37
CA GLU A 65 28.84 2.76 19.10
C GLU A 65 28.69 1.36 18.47
N ASP A 66 27.70 1.16 17.59
CA ASP A 66 27.46 -0.08 16.81
C ASP A 66 28.01 -0.04 15.37
N SER A 67 28.95 0.87 15.06
CA SER A 67 29.49 1.02 13.72
C SER A 67 30.40 -0.15 13.33
N ILE A 68 29.94 -0.95 12.36
CA ILE A 68 30.74 -1.99 11.66
C ILE A 68 32.03 -1.43 11.05
N ARG A 69 32.18 -0.10 10.90
CA ARG A 69 33.40 0.50 10.36
C ARG A 69 34.61 0.31 11.29
N ASP A 70 34.37 0.17 12.60
CA ASP A 70 35.41 0.05 13.63
C ASP A 70 35.40 -1.31 14.36
N ASP A 71 34.68 -2.29 13.83
CA ASP A 71 34.65 -3.63 14.42
C ASP A 71 36.03 -4.30 14.42
N ALA A 72 36.21 -5.32 15.27
CA ALA A 72 37.48 -6.04 15.39
C ALA A 72 37.99 -6.59 14.04
N ILE A 73 37.08 -6.88 13.10
CA ILE A 73 37.40 -7.39 11.76
C ILE A 73 37.92 -6.25 10.86
N ALA A 74 37.35 -5.05 10.93
CA ALA A 74 37.77 -3.87 10.19
C ALA A 74 39.16 -3.38 10.64
N ARG A 75 39.50 -3.53 11.93
CA ARG A 75 40.86 -3.23 12.45
C ARG A 75 41.94 -4.12 11.85
N ILE A 76 41.63 -5.40 11.61
CA ILE A 76 42.60 -6.39 11.10
C ILE A 76 42.66 -6.37 9.57
N LEU A 77 41.52 -6.29 8.90
CA LEU A 77 41.39 -6.43 7.44
C LEU A 77 41.23 -5.08 6.72
N GLY A 78 41.33 -3.97 7.45
CA GLY A 78 41.11 -2.62 6.95
C GLY A 78 39.63 -2.31 6.63
N PRO A 79 39.33 -1.06 6.25
CA PRO A 79 37.98 -0.60 5.94
C PRO A 79 37.35 -1.39 4.79
N LYS A 80 36.03 -1.41 4.75
CA LYS A 80 35.25 -2.21 3.79
C LYS A 80 35.31 -1.60 2.38
N ASN A 81 35.69 -2.42 1.38
CA ASN A 81 35.71 -1.97 -0.01
C ASN A 81 34.29 -1.60 -0.48
N ARG A 82 34.16 -0.43 -1.11
CA ARG A 82 32.87 0.08 -1.61
C ARG A 82 32.17 -0.96 -2.50
N GLY A 83 30.85 -1.08 -2.31
CA GLY A 83 30.00 -1.91 -3.17
C GLY A 83 29.94 -3.41 -2.84
N ARG A 84 30.60 -3.89 -1.78
CA ARG A 84 30.51 -5.31 -1.40
C ARG A 84 30.40 -5.53 0.11
N VAL A 85 29.52 -6.44 0.50
CA VAL A 85 29.37 -6.88 1.89
C VAL A 85 30.34 -8.04 2.17
N ARG A 86 31.44 -7.78 2.89
CA ARG A 86 32.32 -8.79 3.51
C ARG A 86 31.52 -9.77 4.36
N GLY A 87 31.93 -11.04 4.36
CA GLY A 87 31.28 -12.13 5.10
C GLY A 87 30.03 -12.69 4.40
N LEU A 88 29.53 -12.00 3.38
CA LEU A 88 28.36 -12.42 2.62
C LEU A 88 28.80 -12.90 1.23
N ARG A 89 28.18 -13.97 0.74
CA ARG A 89 28.53 -14.68 -0.52
C ARG A 89 28.81 -13.70 -1.68
N PHE A 90 29.64 -14.14 -2.63
CA PHE A 90 30.12 -13.36 -3.78
C PHE A 90 29.04 -12.48 -4.41
N GLY A 91 29.30 -11.16 -4.48
CA GLY A 91 28.48 -10.20 -5.21
C GLY A 91 27.31 -9.58 -4.42
N THR A 92 27.27 -9.75 -3.11
CA THR A 92 26.25 -9.08 -2.29
C THR A 92 26.62 -7.63 -2.02
N THR A 93 25.75 -6.71 -2.41
CA THR A 93 25.91 -5.26 -2.23
C THR A 93 25.16 -4.80 -0.97
N PRO A 94 25.58 -3.71 -0.32
CA PRO A 94 24.87 -3.16 0.85
C PRO A 94 23.37 -2.97 0.58
N SER A 95 23.03 -2.40 -0.58
CA SER A 95 21.64 -2.19 -1.00
C SER A 95 20.78 -3.47 -1.06
N LYS A 96 21.37 -4.62 -1.41
CA LYS A 96 20.65 -5.90 -1.40
C LYS A 96 20.36 -6.38 0.02
N VAL A 97 21.30 -6.16 0.94
CA VAL A 97 21.12 -6.48 2.35
C VAL A 97 20.09 -5.56 2.98
N ASP A 98 20.15 -4.27 2.68
CA ASP A 98 19.19 -3.28 3.21
C ASP A 98 17.77 -3.59 2.73
N ALA A 99 17.60 -3.89 1.43
CA ALA A 99 16.31 -4.31 0.89
C ALA A 99 15.80 -5.59 1.58
N GLN A 100 16.69 -6.52 1.90
CA GLN A 100 16.33 -7.75 2.61
C GLN A 100 15.91 -7.45 4.06
N ILE A 101 16.66 -6.62 4.80
CA ILE A 101 16.32 -6.19 6.17
C ILE A 101 14.96 -5.49 6.21
N GLN A 102 14.68 -4.61 5.25
CA GLN A 102 13.38 -3.93 5.17
C GLN A 102 12.24 -4.90 4.83
N SER A 103 12.49 -5.87 3.96
CA SER A 103 11.48 -6.88 3.63
C SER A 103 11.16 -7.79 4.83
N THR A 104 12.18 -8.26 5.56
CA THR A 104 11.99 -9.11 6.73
C THR A 104 11.38 -8.36 7.89
N GLY A 105 11.71 -7.07 8.07
CA GLY A 105 11.07 -6.21 9.06
C GLY A 105 9.58 -6.04 8.80
N ARG A 106 9.18 -5.82 7.54
CA ARG A 106 7.76 -5.74 7.14
C ARG A 106 7.02 -7.06 7.37
N VAL A 107 7.63 -8.20 7.03
CA VAL A 107 7.04 -9.53 7.27
C VAL A 107 6.80 -9.75 8.77
N ARG A 108 7.79 -9.46 9.61
CA ARG A 108 7.65 -9.60 11.07
C ARG A 108 6.54 -8.71 11.64
N ALA A 109 6.40 -7.49 11.13
CA ALA A 109 5.33 -6.58 11.54
C ALA A 109 3.94 -7.13 11.17
N LEU A 110 3.79 -7.67 9.96
CA LEU A 110 2.55 -8.31 9.51
C LEU A 110 2.21 -9.56 10.33
N GLU A 111 3.20 -10.41 10.61
CA GLU A 111 3.03 -11.59 11.45
C GLU A 111 2.55 -11.21 12.87
N SER A 112 3.13 -10.17 13.47
CA SER A 112 2.68 -9.66 14.77
C SER A 112 1.24 -9.16 14.73
N GLN A 113 0.82 -8.45 13.68
CA GLN A 113 -0.57 -7.99 13.53
C GLN A 113 -1.56 -9.15 13.39
N LEU A 114 -1.21 -10.17 12.60
CA LEU A 114 -2.02 -11.38 12.44
C LEU A 114 -2.20 -12.12 13.77
N GLN A 115 -1.12 -12.23 14.55
CA GLN A 115 -1.20 -12.84 15.88
C GLN A 115 -2.14 -12.07 16.80
N THR A 116 -2.00 -10.74 16.87
CA THR A 116 -2.91 -9.90 17.66
C THR A 116 -4.37 -9.98 17.18
N GLN A 117 -4.62 -10.11 15.88
CA GLN A 117 -5.97 -10.31 15.36
C GLN A 117 -6.54 -11.68 15.75
N SER A 118 -5.72 -12.74 15.70
CA SER A 118 -6.11 -14.08 16.12
C SER A 118 -6.53 -14.11 17.58
N GLU A 119 -5.75 -13.50 18.48
CA GLU A 119 -6.08 -13.40 19.91
C GLU A 119 -7.38 -12.62 20.14
N LYS A 120 -7.59 -11.51 19.41
CA LYS A 120 -8.85 -10.76 19.49
C LYS A 120 -10.06 -11.58 19.03
N MET A 121 -9.90 -12.38 17.99
CA MET A 121 -10.97 -13.25 17.48
C MET A 121 -11.36 -14.30 18.52
N GLU A 122 -10.37 -14.95 19.15
CA GLU A 122 -10.60 -15.91 20.23
C GLU A 122 -11.39 -15.27 21.39
N THR A 123 -10.98 -14.09 21.86
CA THR A 123 -11.72 -13.40 22.94
C THR A 123 -13.14 -12.99 22.54
N LEU A 124 -13.37 -12.76 21.24
CA LEU A 124 -14.70 -12.41 20.75
C LEU A 124 -15.59 -13.66 20.68
N GLU A 125 -15.05 -14.78 20.22
CA GLU A 125 -15.73 -16.08 20.20
C GLU A 125 -16.15 -16.51 21.61
N GLU A 126 -15.26 -16.40 22.60
CA GLU A 126 -15.59 -16.68 24.01
C GLU A 126 -16.76 -15.81 24.50
N LYS A 127 -16.74 -14.51 24.21
CA LYS A 127 -17.82 -13.59 24.60
C LYS A 127 -19.15 -13.95 23.93
N VAL A 128 -19.12 -14.35 22.67
CA VAL A 128 -20.31 -14.80 21.94
C VAL A 128 -20.87 -16.07 22.57
N GLU A 129 -20.03 -17.03 22.93
CA GLU A 129 -20.46 -18.28 23.58
C GLU A 129 -21.10 -18.01 24.96
N VAL A 130 -20.53 -17.10 25.74
CA VAL A 130 -21.10 -16.68 27.04
C VAL A 130 -22.48 -16.03 26.86
N LEU A 131 -22.63 -15.15 25.87
CA LEU A 131 -23.92 -14.51 25.56
C LEU A 131 -24.98 -15.52 25.13
N LEU A 132 -24.61 -16.50 24.31
CA LEU A 132 -25.50 -17.59 23.89
C LEU A 132 -25.98 -18.42 25.09
N LYS A 133 -25.08 -18.78 26.01
CA LYS A 133 -25.42 -19.52 27.24
C LYS A 133 -26.34 -18.71 28.15
N LEU A 134 -26.09 -17.41 28.32
CA LEU A 134 -26.93 -16.53 29.14
C LEU A 134 -28.34 -16.34 28.55
N SER A 135 -28.45 -16.25 27.22
CA SER A 135 -29.74 -16.17 26.52
C SER A 135 -30.59 -17.44 26.72
N GLN A 136 -29.99 -18.63 26.62
CA GLN A 136 -30.69 -19.90 26.90
C GLN A 136 -31.14 -20.03 28.36
N GLN A 137 -30.31 -19.56 29.31
CA GLN A 137 -30.65 -19.62 30.74
C GLN A 137 -31.82 -18.69 31.11
N ASN A 138 -31.98 -17.55 30.42
CA ASN A 138 -33.10 -16.64 30.63
C ASN A 138 -34.43 -17.15 30.03
N GLN A 139 -34.41 -18.09 29.08
CA GLN A 139 -35.62 -18.74 28.58
C GLN A 139 -36.11 -19.90 29.48
N ASN A 140 -35.26 -20.40 30.38
CA ASN A 140 -35.59 -21.54 31.26
C ASN A 140 -36.10 -21.14 32.66
N LYS A 141 -36.36 -19.84 32.92
CA LYS A 141 -36.83 -19.33 34.22
C LYS A 141 -38.18 -18.61 34.21
N ASN A 142 -38.89 -18.59 33.10
CA ASN A 142 -40.27 -18.12 33.08
C ASN A 142 -41.14 -19.05 32.24
N ALA A 143 -41.66 -20.08 32.90
CA ALA A 143 -42.74 -20.90 32.39
C ALA A 143 -43.75 -21.12 33.51
N GLU A 144 -44.30 -20.05 34.09
CA GLU A 144 -45.67 -20.04 34.58
C GLU A 144 -46.30 -18.65 34.35
N ASP A 145 -47.50 -18.71 33.76
CA ASP A 145 -48.54 -17.69 33.67
C ASP A 145 -48.55 -16.59 32.57
N ILE A 146 -49.56 -16.76 31.71
CA ILE A 146 -50.55 -15.75 31.26
C ILE A 146 -50.13 -14.84 30.09
N ASN A 147 -50.64 -15.24 28.92
CA ASN A 147 -51.58 -14.48 28.09
C ASN A 147 -51.33 -12.96 27.92
N SER A 148 -51.06 -12.61 26.67
CA SER A 148 -51.69 -11.55 25.87
C SER A 148 -50.69 -10.61 25.18
N HIS A 149 -50.95 -10.47 23.88
CA HIS A 149 -50.76 -9.25 23.11
C HIS A 149 -49.38 -8.97 22.46
N ALA A 150 -49.26 -9.54 21.25
CA ALA A 150 -48.88 -8.88 19.99
C ALA A 150 -47.40 -8.54 19.67
N PHE A 151 -47.16 -8.62 18.35
CA PHE A 151 -46.01 -8.14 17.54
C PHE A 151 -44.75 -9.03 17.60
N THR A 152 -44.36 -9.75 16.55
CA THR A 152 -43.93 -9.25 15.22
C THR A 152 -43.71 -10.43 14.23
N PRO A 153 -43.60 -10.17 12.91
CA PRO A 153 -43.72 -11.18 11.88
C PRO A 153 -42.47 -12.07 11.71
N GLN A 154 -42.77 -13.32 11.40
CA GLN A 154 -41.89 -14.42 11.06
C GLN A 154 -40.87 -14.05 9.97
N SER A 155 -39.59 -14.18 10.32
CA SER A 155 -38.47 -14.32 9.40
C SER A 155 -38.65 -15.60 8.58
N GLN A 156 -38.79 -15.44 7.27
CA GLN A 156 -38.40 -16.45 6.28
C GLN A 156 -37.64 -15.76 5.16
N GLN A 157 -36.33 -15.55 5.35
CA GLN A 157 -35.39 -15.50 4.22
C GLN A 157 -35.11 -16.95 3.78
N GLY A 158 -36.14 -17.57 3.21
CA GLY A 158 -36.00 -18.68 2.28
C GLY A 158 -36.17 -18.11 0.89
N SER A 159 -35.32 -18.55 -0.03
CA SER A 159 -35.39 -18.27 -1.48
C SER A 159 -36.82 -18.47 -2.00
N GLY A 160 -37.57 -17.37 -2.10
CA GLY A 160 -38.91 -17.32 -2.63
C GLY A 160 -39.00 -16.15 -3.58
N PHE A 161 -39.23 -16.44 -4.85
CA PHE A 161 -39.71 -15.48 -5.85
C PHE A 161 -40.96 -14.77 -5.28
N HIS A 162 -40.79 -13.60 -4.66
CA HIS A 162 -41.89 -12.75 -4.25
C HIS A 162 -42.10 -11.69 -5.34
N GLY A 163 -42.97 -12.03 -6.29
CA GLY A 163 -43.56 -11.06 -7.19
C GLY A 163 -44.40 -10.06 -6.40
N GLY A 164 -44.15 -8.77 -6.62
CA GLY A 164 -44.95 -7.69 -6.04
C GLY A 164 -44.24 -6.34 -5.95
N ASN A 165 -44.02 -5.69 -7.10
CA ASN A 165 -43.99 -4.23 -7.33
C ASN A 165 -43.54 -3.29 -6.20
N GLU A 166 -42.34 -3.48 -5.65
CA GLU A 166 -41.80 -2.51 -4.68
C GLU A 166 -40.39 -2.00 -5.01
N GLN A 167 -39.76 -2.49 -6.08
CA GLN A 167 -38.41 -2.12 -6.51
C GLN A 167 -38.35 -1.10 -7.66
N GLU A 168 -39.44 -0.88 -8.39
CA GLU A 168 -39.49 0.18 -9.40
C GLU A 168 -39.36 1.56 -8.72
N ASN A 169 -38.53 2.44 -9.30
CA ASN A 169 -38.13 3.75 -8.77
C ASN A 169 -37.23 3.76 -7.53
N ARG A 170 -36.74 2.61 -7.03
CA ARG A 170 -35.70 2.63 -5.98
C ARG A 170 -34.41 3.22 -6.54
N SER A 171 -33.72 4.02 -5.74
CA SER A 171 -32.38 4.50 -6.09
C SER A 171 -31.31 3.46 -5.77
N CYS A 172 -30.28 3.42 -6.59
CA CYS A 172 -29.10 2.59 -6.41
C CYS A 172 -27.85 3.45 -6.57
N GLN A 173 -26.78 3.07 -5.88
CA GLN A 173 -25.51 3.79 -5.91
C GLN A 173 -24.44 2.93 -6.55
N LEU A 174 -23.66 3.52 -7.45
CA LEU A 174 -22.45 2.93 -8.01
C LEU A 174 -21.28 3.32 -7.11
N LEU A 175 -20.57 2.33 -6.58
CA LEU A 175 -19.42 2.53 -5.71
C LEU A 175 -18.10 2.46 -6.49
N TYR A 176 -17.11 3.24 -6.08
CA TYR A 176 -15.76 3.18 -6.63
C TYR A 176 -15.01 1.94 -6.13
N TRP A 177 -14.91 0.93 -6.99
CA TRP A 177 -14.34 -0.38 -6.64
C TRP A 177 -12.82 -0.41 -6.36
N TYR A 178 -12.08 0.67 -6.63
CA TYR A 178 -10.60 0.68 -6.54
C TYR A 178 -10.06 1.32 -5.26
N LYS A 179 -10.93 1.73 -4.33
CA LYS A 179 -10.53 2.24 -3.01
C LYS A 179 -10.61 1.11 -1.98
N PHE A 180 -9.52 0.93 -1.23
CA PHE A 180 -9.46 -0.06 -0.15
C PHE A 180 -9.98 0.48 1.20
N GLU A 181 -10.24 1.78 1.32
CA GLU A 181 -10.78 2.41 2.52
C GLU A 181 -11.95 3.34 2.18
N GLY A 182 -13.15 2.93 2.58
CA GLY A 182 -14.40 3.70 2.50
C GLY A 182 -15.20 3.50 1.20
N ASP A 183 -16.53 3.49 1.33
CA ASP A 183 -17.46 3.44 0.22
C ASP A 183 -17.59 4.84 -0.40
N GLU A 184 -16.93 5.07 -1.54
CA GLU A 184 -17.08 6.30 -2.33
C GLU A 184 -18.15 6.09 -3.42
N VAL A 185 -19.27 6.81 -3.32
CA VAL A 185 -20.34 6.78 -4.34
C VAL A 185 -19.92 7.63 -5.54
N VAL A 186 -19.84 7.02 -6.72
CA VAL A 186 -19.46 7.68 -7.99
C VAL A 186 -20.64 7.98 -8.90
N ALA A 187 -21.77 7.30 -8.72
CA ALA A 187 -23.01 7.63 -9.43
C ALA A 187 -24.23 7.15 -8.65
N GLU A 188 -25.38 7.75 -8.91
CA GLU A 188 -26.69 7.30 -8.43
C GLU A 188 -27.60 7.05 -9.63
N GLY A 189 -28.32 5.93 -9.61
CA GLY A 189 -29.29 5.53 -10.62
C GLY A 189 -30.65 5.25 -10.01
N LYS A 190 -31.69 5.19 -10.83
CA LYS A 190 -33.03 4.72 -10.43
C LYS A 190 -33.41 3.51 -11.26
N ILE A 191 -34.03 2.53 -10.62
CA ILE A 191 -34.55 1.34 -11.31
C ILE A 191 -35.77 1.74 -12.12
N ALA A 192 -35.66 1.66 -13.45
CA ALA A 192 -36.72 2.05 -14.38
C ALA A 192 -37.81 0.99 -14.52
N SER A 193 -37.45 -0.30 -14.46
CA SER A 193 -38.40 -1.41 -14.39
C SER A 193 -37.74 -2.66 -13.82
N THR A 194 -38.52 -3.48 -13.13
CA THR A 194 -38.13 -4.82 -12.68
C THR A 194 -38.84 -5.94 -13.43
N ASP A 195 -39.64 -5.60 -14.44
CA ASP A 195 -40.31 -6.58 -15.29
C ASP A 195 -39.29 -7.24 -16.23
N PRO A 196 -39.11 -8.58 -16.16
CA PRO A 196 -38.20 -9.32 -17.03
C PRO A 196 -38.54 -9.17 -18.52
N SER A 197 -39.82 -8.92 -18.83
CA SER A 197 -40.30 -8.73 -20.19
C SER A 197 -40.17 -7.29 -20.69
N ALA A 198 -39.74 -6.36 -19.83
CA ALA A 198 -39.49 -4.97 -20.22
C ALA A 198 -38.41 -4.89 -21.29
N LYS A 199 -38.65 -4.05 -22.30
CA LYS A 199 -37.75 -3.86 -23.43
C LYS A 199 -37.12 -2.48 -23.38
N MET A 200 -35.80 -2.43 -23.42
CA MET A 200 -35.05 -1.22 -23.71
C MET A 200 -34.59 -1.29 -25.17
N HIS A 201 -35.01 -0.35 -26.01
CA HIS A 201 -34.68 -0.35 -27.45
C HIS A 201 -34.96 -1.69 -28.15
N HIS A 202 -36.10 -2.32 -27.85
CA HIS A 202 -36.52 -3.63 -28.38
C HIS A 202 -35.71 -4.84 -27.91
N MET A 203 -34.74 -4.65 -27.00
CA MET A 203 -34.02 -5.74 -26.35
C MET A 203 -34.63 -6.02 -24.96
N PRO A 204 -34.96 -7.27 -24.63
CA PRO A 204 -35.43 -7.63 -23.29
C PRO A 204 -34.30 -7.41 -22.27
N LEU A 205 -34.65 -6.90 -21.10
CA LEU A 205 -33.70 -6.58 -20.03
C LEU A 205 -33.28 -7.81 -19.21
N GLY A 206 -34.06 -8.91 -19.24
CA GLY A 206 -33.69 -10.21 -18.67
C GLY A 206 -34.82 -10.88 -17.92
#